data_AF-R4X3T5-F1
#
_entry.id   AF-R4X3T5-F1
#
_cell.length_a   1.000
_cell.length_b   1.000
_cell.length_c   1.000
_cell.angle_alpha   90.00
_cell.angle_beta   90.00
_cell.angle_gamma   90.00
#
_symmetry.space_group_name_H-M   'P 1'
#
loop_
_entity.id
_entity.type
_entity.pdbx_description
1 polymer ?
#
loop_
_entity_poly.entity_id
_entity_poly.type
_entity_poly.pdbx_seq_one_letter_code
_entity_poly.pdbx_strand_id
1 'polypeptide(L)' 'MGHASPEGFWYDDSRAEWVVLLSGAATLEFEEDAMLHEMRPGDYVLIEPHCRHRVAWTHGEERSVWLAIYYEC' A
#
# COMPACT_ATOMS: atom_id res chain seq x y z
N MET A 1 -7.61 11.78 10.86
CA MET A 1 -6.20 11.43 11.08
C MET A 1 -5.82 10.43 10.00
N GLY A 2 -4.97 10.83 9.06
CA GLY A 2 -4.38 9.90 8.10
C GLY A 2 -3.33 9.02 8.79
N HIS A 3 -3.27 7.75 8.43
CA HIS A 3 -2.24 6.82 8.85
C HIS A 3 -1.19 6.67 7.74
N ALA A 4 0.08 6.90 8.06
CA ALA A 4 1.21 6.58 7.20
C ALA A 4 2.13 5.60 7.93
N SER A 5 2.88 4.79 7.18
CA SER A 5 3.94 3.96 7.74
C SER A 5 5.01 4.86 8.39
N PRO A 6 5.60 4.45 9.52
CA PRO A 6 6.71 5.19 10.14
C PRO A 6 7.82 5.49 9.14
N GLU A 7 8.53 6.61 9.32
CA GLU A 7 9.67 6.94 8.48
C GLU A 7 10.73 5.81 8.53
N GLY A 8 11.16 5.36 7.35
CA GLY A 8 12.14 4.29 7.20
C GLY A 8 11.60 2.86 7.40
N PHE A 9 10.30 2.69 7.66
CA PHE A 9 9.68 1.37 7.73
C PHE A 9 9.20 0.89 6.36
N TRP A 10 9.59 -0.34 6.00
CA TRP A 10 9.22 -1.03 4.77
C TRP A 10 8.63 -2.39 5.08
N TYR A 11 7.55 -2.74 4.40
CA TYR A 11 7.00 -4.10 4.40
C TYR A 11 7.78 -4.94 3.39
N ASP A 12 8.17 -6.15 3.80
CA ASP A 12 8.86 -7.16 2.99
C ASP A 12 8.29 -8.52 3.39
N ASP A 13 7.36 -9.05 2.60
CA ASP A 13 6.74 -10.37 2.81
C ASP A 13 7.20 -11.31 1.69
N SER A 14 7.36 -12.59 2.01
CA SER A 14 7.72 -13.63 1.04
C SER A 14 6.52 -14.12 0.22
N ARG A 15 5.30 -13.70 0.56
CA ARG A 15 4.07 -14.01 -0.16
C ARG A 15 3.71 -12.89 -1.12
N ALA A 16 2.97 -13.22 -2.17
CA ALA A 16 2.37 -12.21 -3.02
C ALA A 16 1.22 -11.54 -2.26
N GLU A 17 1.13 -10.23 -2.37
CA GLU A 17 0.09 -9.43 -1.73
C GLU A 17 -0.69 -8.67 -2.79
N TRP A 18 -2.01 -8.85 -2.80
CA TRP A 18 -2.91 -8.03 -3.61
C TRP A 18 -3.68 -7.09 -2.70
N VAL A 19 -3.51 -5.79 -2.91
CA VAL A 19 -4.18 -4.75 -2.13
C VAL A 19 -5.16 -3.97 -3.00
N VAL A 20 -6.32 -3.67 -2.45
CA VAL A 20 -7.30 -2.76 -3.06
C VAL A 20 -7.74 -1.71 -2.04
N LEU A 21 -7.86 -0.46 -2.50
CA LEU A 21 -8.41 0.63 -1.70
C LEU A 21 -9.93 0.66 -1.87
N LEU A 22 -10.69 0.50 -0.79
CA LEU A 22 -12.16 0.46 -0.83
C LEU A 22 -12.81 1.82 -0.58
N SER A 23 -12.13 2.72 0.13
CA SER A 23 -12.60 4.08 0.48
C SER A 23 -11.40 4.93 0.89
N GLY A 24 -11.53 6.26 0.84
CA GLY A 24 -10.45 7.20 1.12
C GLY A 24 -9.52 7.41 -0.07
N ALA A 25 -8.32 7.91 0.22
CA ALA A 25 -7.23 8.04 -0.74
C ALA A 25 -5.93 7.61 -0.07
N ALA A 26 -4.99 7.09 -0.86
CA ALA A 26 -3.70 6.66 -0.35
C ALA A 26 -2.61 6.75 -1.39
N THR A 27 -1.36 6.71 -0.91
CA THR A 27 -0.18 6.61 -1.76
C THR A 27 0.70 5.49 -1.23
N LEU A 28 0.99 4.51 -2.08
CA LEU A 28 2.01 3.50 -1.85
C LEU A 28 3.34 3.98 -2.42
N GLU A 29 4.42 3.63 -1.75
CA GLU A 29 5.78 3.88 -2.22
C GLU A 29 6.50 2.54 -2.28
N PHE A 30 7.23 2.29 -3.37
CA PHE A 30 8.01 1.07 -3.59
C PHE A 30 9.51 1.39 -3.54
N GLU A 31 10.31 0.57 -2.85
CA GLU A 31 11.74 0.84 -2.63
C GLU A 31 12.55 0.75 -3.92
N GLU A 32 12.24 -0.22 -4.80
CA GLU A 32 13.05 -0.49 -6.00
C GLU A 32 13.09 0.70 -6.98
N ASP A 33 11.95 1.33 -7.24
CA ASP A 33 11.82 2.39 -8.24
C ASP A 33 11.59 3.78 -7.62
N ALA A 34 11.51 3.88 -6.28
CA ALA A 34 11.04 5.07 -5.56
C ALA A 34 9.72 5.63 -6.13
N MET A 35 8.88 4.75 -6.70
CA MET A 35 7.66 5.14 -7.39
C MET A 35 6.55 5.36 -6.37
N LEU A 36 5.99 6.57 -6.39
CA LEU A 36 4.76 6.89 -5.66
C LEU A 36 3.55 6.49 -6.51
N HIS A 37 2.80 5.52 -6.00
CA HIS A 37 1.57 5.04 -6.60
C HIS A 37 0.37 5.59 -5.85
N GLU A 38 -0.27 6.62 -6.42
CA GLU A 38 -1.51 7.17 -5.89
C GLU A 38 -2.68 6.23 -6.17
N MET A 39 -3.49 5.98 -5.14
CA MET A 39 -4.65 5.10 -5.16
C MET A 39 -5.91 5.84 -4.78
N ARG A 40 -6.97 5.58 -5.54
CA ARG A 40 -8.36 5.99 -5.30
C ARG A 40 -9.21 4.75 -5.02
N PRO A 41 -10.44 4.94 -4.48
CA PRO A 41 -11.33 3.82 -4.22
C PRO A 41 -11.59 3.03 -5.51
N GLY A 42 -11.34 1.71 -5.46
CA GLY A 42 -11.41 0.80 -6.60
C GLY A 42 -10.06 0.47 -7.24
N ASP A 43 -9.02 1.28 -7.00
CA ASP A 43 -7.67 0.98 -7.47
C ASP A 43 -7.06 -0.17 -6.67
N TYR A 44 -6.31 -1.02 -7.36
CA TYR A 44 -5.65 -2.17 -6.79
C TYR A 44 -4.22 -2.30 -7.29
N VAL A 45 -3.37 -2.91 -6.47
CA VAL A 45 -1.98 -3.18 -6.79
C VAL A 45 -1.67 -4.62 -6.41
N LEU A 46 -0.97 -5.32 -7.30
CA LEU A 46 -0.31 -6.57 -6.98
C LEU A 46 1.14 -6.25 -6.59
N ILE A 47 1.52 -6.67 -5.40
CA ILE A 47 2.85 -6.55 -4.83
C ILE A 47 3.47 -7.93 -4.88
N GLU A 48 4.53 -8.07 -5.66
CA GLU A 48 5.24 -9.34 -5.80
C GLU A 48 5.99 -9.71 -4.51
N PRO A 49 6.28 -11.00 -4.28
CA PRO A 49 7.12 -11.44 -3.16
C PRO A 49 8.42 -10.64 -3.11
N HIS A 50 8.83 -10.25 -1.90
CA HIS A 50 10.03 -9.44 -1.65
C HIS A 50 10.01 -8.03 -2.27
N CYS A 51 8.87 -7.59 -2.81
CA CYS A 51 8.71 -6.22 -3.26
C CYS A 51 8.46 -5.30 -2.06
N ARG A 52 9.52 -4.58 -1.67
CA ARG A 52 9.48 -3.68 -0.54
C ARG A 52 8.62 -2.47 -0.82
N HIS A 53 7.62 -2.26 0.04
CA HIS A 53 6.67 -1.18 -0.11
C HIS A 53 6.27 -0.58 1.23
N ARG A 54 5.69 0.61 1.20
CA ARG A 54 5.14 1.29 2.37
C ARG A 54 3.96 2.17 2.01
N VAL A 55 3.14 2.49 3.02
CA VAL A 55 2.10 3.50 2.88
C VAL A 55 2.74 4.86 3.16
N ALA A 56 3.08 5.58 2.10
CA ALA A 56 3.67 6.92 2.21
C ALA A 56 2.67 7.95 2.74
N TRP A 57 1.39 7.80 2.36
CA TRP A 57 0.34 8.74 2.76
C TRP A 57 -1.06 8.11 2.72
N THR A 58 -1.96 8.62 3.56
CA THR A 58 -3.42 8.40 3.45
C THR A 58 -4.19 9.67 3.74
N HIS A 59 -5.42 9.75 3.23
CA HIS A 59 -6.28 10.91 3.38
C HIS A 59 -6.51 11.27 4.86
N GLY A 60 -6.34 12.56 5.18
CA GLY A 60 -6.40 13.04 6.56
C GLY A 60 -7.82 13.09 7.15
N GLU A 61 -8.82 13.33 6.29
CA GLU A 61 -10.21 13.57 6.69
C GLU A 61 -11.15 12.39 6.39
N GLU A 62 -10.79 11.54 5.43
CA GLU A 62 -11.57 10.37 5.02
C GLU A 62 -10.79 9.12 5.41
N ARG A 63 -11.49 8.15 6.00
CA ARG A 63 -10.84 6.93 6.47
C ARG A 63 -10.49 6.04 5.28
N SER A 64 -9.20 5.82 5.06
CA SER A 64 -8.75 4.83 4.08
C SER A 64 -9.04 3.41 4.58
N VAL A 65 -9.81 2.66 3.79
CA VAL A 65 -10.15 1.25 4.07
C VAL A 65 -9.50 0.39 3.00
N TRP A 66 -8.72 -0.58 3.44
CA TRP A 66 -7.96 -1.47 2.56
C TRP A 66 -8.44 -2.91 2.70
N LEU A 67 -8.41 -3.65 1.60
CA LEU A 67 -8.46 -5.10 1.61
C LEU A 67 -7.13 -5.61 1.07
N ALA A 68 -6.38 -6.31 1.92
CA ALA A 68 -5.13 -6.97 1.56
C ALA A 68 -5.34 -8.48 1.58
N ILE A 69 -5.00 -9.14 0.47
CA ILE A 69 -5.06 -10.60 0.33
C ILE A 69 -3.62 -11.09 0.14
N TYR A 70 -3.17 -11.94 1.06
CA TYR A 70 -1.88 -12.62 1.00
C TYR A 70 -2.12 -14.04 0.48
N TYR A 71 -1.32 -14.46 -0.51
CA TYR A 71 -1.36 -15.82 -1.00
C TYR A 71 0.04 -16.34 -1.35
N GLU A 72 0.20 -17.65 -1.21
CA GLU A 72 1.42 -18.36 -1.58
C GLU A 72 1.36 -18.71 -3.06
N CYS A 73 2.47 -18.51 -3.78
CA CYS A 73 2.63 -18.91 -5.18
C CYS A 73 3.19 -20.33 -5.29
#